data_AF-A0A6C0JZW5-F1
#
_entry.id   AF-A0A6C0JZW5-F1
#
_cell.length_a   1.000
_cell.length_b   1.000
_cell.length_c   1.000
_cell.angle_alpha   90.00
_cell.angle_beta   90.00
_cell.angle_gamma   90.00
#
_symmetry.space_group_name_H-M   'P 1'
#
loop_
_entity.id
_entity.type
_entity.pdbx_description
1 polymer ?
#
loop_
_entity_poly.entity_id
_entity_poly.type
_entity_poly.pdbx_seq_one_letter_code
_entity_poly.pdbx_strand_id
1 'polypeptide(L)'
;MQWLSYIHRLNGLYDLLCAMSILGINISIVKNLHLSMFLNNYEPNKIGKRFLAYWIFTYGIIRLYSSENIVIAYSYYIEAMVIANESLIKKTMHMDKSVFVICTCILLGYISEVSK
;
A
#
# COMPACT_ATOMS: atom_id res chain seq x y z
N MET A 1 -9.00 0.09 19.94
CA MET A 1 -8.39 -1.16 20.48
C MET A 1 -6.88 -1.15 20.25
N GLN A 2 -6.05 -1.43 21.26
CA GLN A 2 -4.58 -1.32 21.14
C GLN A 2 -4.00 -2.19 20.01
N TRP A 3 -4.51 -3.41 19.80
CA TRP A 3 -4.04 -4.33 18.75
C TRP A 3 -4.20 -3.77 17.33
N LEU A 4 -5.26 -3.01 17.06
CA LEU A 4 -5.53 -2.42 15.75
C LEU A 4 -4.47 -1.36 15.39
N SER A 5 -4.08 -0.54 16.37
CA SER A 5 -3.00 0.43 16.21
C SER A 5 -1.67 -0.26 15.87
N TYR A 6 -1.37 -1.41 16.49
CA TYR A 6 -0.18 -2.19 16.14
C TYR A 6 -0.22 -2.68 14.69
N ILE A 7 -1.37 -3.16 14.20
CA ILE A 7 -1.51 -3.60 12.81
C ILE A 7 -1.26 -2.44 11.84
N HIS A 8 -1.86 -1.27 12.09
CA HIS A 8 -1.67 -0.10 11.24
C HIS A 8 -0.21 0.36 11.24
N ARG A 9 0.45 0.38 12.40
CA ARG A 9 1.87 0.73 12.51
C ARG A 9 2.78 -0.28 11.82
N LEU A 10 2.49 -1.58 11.93
CA LEU A 10 3.25 -2.61 11.22
C LEU A 10 3.09 -2.47 9.71
N ASN A 11 1.87 -2.24 9.23
CA ASN A 11 1.62 -2.03 7.81
C ASN A 11 2.28 -0.73 7.31
N GLY A 12 2.22 0.34 8.11
CA GLY A 12 2.88 1.60 7.78
C GLY A 12 4.40 1.47 7.73
N LEU A 13 5.01 0.73 8.66
CA LEU A 13 6.44 0.44 8.65
C LEU A 13 6.83 -0.41 7.42
N TYR A 14 6.00 -1.41 7.08
CA TYR A 14 6.17 -2.22 5.89
C TYR A 14 6.20 -1.36 4.61
N ASP A 15 5.25 -0.44 4.46
CA ASP A 15 5.16 0.48 3.32
C ASP A 15 6.42 1.37 3.23
N LEU A 16 6.87 1.92 4.36
CA LEU A 16 8.10 2.74 4.40
C LEU A 16 9.33 1.97 3.93
N LEU A 17 9.51 0.74 4.42
CA LEU A 17 10.63 -0.11 4.02
C LEU A 17 10.55 -0.49 2.53
N CYS A 18 9.35 -0.76 2.01
CA CYS A 18 9.16 -1.04 0.60
C CYS A 18 9.49 0.19 -0.27
N ALA A 19 8.99 1.37 0.10
CA ALA A 19 9.27 2.61 -0.60
C ALA A 19 10.77 2.96 -0.62
N MET A 20 11.46 2.83 0.51
CA MET A 20 12.91 2.99 0.60
C MET A 20 13.63 2.00 -0.32
N SER A 21 13.13 0.78 -0.40
CA SER A 21 13.71 -0.24 -1.27
C SER A 21 13.51 0.03 -2.76
N ILE A 22 12.36 0.60 -3.15
CA ILE A 22 12.12 1.05 -4.53
C ILE A 22 13.05 2.22 -4.90
N LEU A 23 13.38 3.08 -3.94
CA LEU A 23 14.31 4.20 -4.13
C LEU A 23 15.80 3.78 -4.16
N GLY A 24 16.10 2.50 -3.93
CA GLY A 24 17.45 1.95 -4.05
C GLY A 24 18.17 1.66 -2.72
N ILE A 25 17.50 1.81 -1.57
CA ILE A 25 18.05 1.37 -0.28
C ILE A 25 17.90 -0.15 -0.22
N ASN A 26 18.99 -0.90 -0.10
CA ASN A 26 18.95 -2.35 -0.29
C ASN A 26 18.33 -3.08 0.92
N ILE A 27 17.01 -3.26 0.93
CA ILE A 27 16.27 -4.02 1.94
C ILE A 27 15.73 -5.29 1.29
N SER A 28 16.50 -6.38 1.40
CA SER A 28 16.30 -7.62 0.63
C SER A 28 14.91 -8.26 0.76
N ILE A 29 14.19 -8.02 1.86
CA ILE A 29 12.94 -8.70 2.18
C ILE A 29 11.73 -8.05 1.47
N VAL A 30 11.76 -6.73 1.23
CA VAL A 30 10.57 -5.94 0.82
C VAL A 30 10.67 -5.39 -0.61
N LYS A 31 11.84 -5.53 -1.24
CA LYS A 31 12.24 -4.85 -2.48
C LYS A 31 11.29 -5.01 -3.67
N ASN A 32 10.58 -6.13 -3.72
CA ASN A 32 9.82 -6.52 -4.91
C ASN A 32 8.33 -6.67 -4.67
N LEU A 33 7.79 -6.43 -3.47
CA LEU A 33 6.39 -6.76 -3.21
C LEU A 33 5.43 -5.90 -4.04
N HIS A 34 5.52 -4.56 -3.94
CA HIS A 34 4.69 -3.66 -4.77
C HIS A 34 5.06 -3.72 -6.26
N LEU A 35 6.34 -3.85 -6.61
CA LEU A 35 6.75 -3.96 -8.02
C LEU A 35 6.25 -5.26 -8.67
N SER A 36 6.17 -6.36 -7.91
CA SER A 36 5.68 -7.65 -8.40
C SER A 36 4.18 -7.68 -8.66
N MET A 37 3.45 -6.64 -8.28
CA MET A 37 2.03 -6.50 -8.63
C MET A 37 1.85 -6.13 -10.09
N PHE A 38 2.82 -5.42 -10.69
CA PHE A 38 2.75 -5.05 -12.10
C PHE A 38 3.08 -6.25 -12.98
N LEU A 39 2.35 -6.39 -14.08
CA LEU A 39 2.69 -7.33 -15.14
C LEU A 39 4.02 -6.90 -15.78
N ASN A 40 4.85 -7.85 -16.22
CA ASN A 40 6.19 -7.56 -16.75
C ASN A 40 6.23 -6.47 -17.85
N ASN A 41 5.21 -6.42 -18.72
CA ASN A 41 5.13 -5.44 -19.80
C ASN A 41 4.73 -4.02 -19.34
N TYR A 42 4.29 -3.90 -18.09
CA TYR A 42 3.80 -2.67 -17.47
C TYR A 42 4.59 -2.30 -16.21
N GLU A 43 5.80 -2.87 -16.03
CA GLU A 43 6.66 -2.48 -14.93
C GLU A 43 6.96 -0.97 -15.00
N PRO A 44 6.83 -0.23 -13.88
CA PRO A 44 7.05 1.21 -13.90
C PRO A 44 8.46 1.57 -14.38
N ASN A 45 8.55 2.59 -15.25
CA ASN A 45 9.84 3.16 -15.64
C ASN A 45 10.52 3.85 -14.44
N LYS A 46 11.76 4.35 -14.62
CA LYS A 46 12.52 5.00 -13.52
C LYS A 46 11.76 6.10 -12.78
N ILE A 47 10.98 6.91 -13.51
CA ILE A 47 10.20 8.00 -12.92
C ILE A 47 8.97 7.42 -12.19
N GLY A 48 8.27 6.47 -12.82
CA GLY A 48 7.14 5.76 -12.23
C GLY A 48 7.49 5.06 -10.92
N LYS A 49 8.68 4.44 -10.84
CA LYS A 49 9.19 3.85 -9.59
C LYS A 49 9.33 4.88 -8.48
N ARG A 50 9.81 6.10 -8.78
CA ARG A 50 9.96 7.17 -7.77
C ARG A 50 8.61 7.70 -7.29
N PHE A 51 7.64 7.85 -8.19
CA PHE A 51 6.28 8.23 -7.81
C PHE A 51 5.57 7.15 -7.00
N LEU A 52 5.72 5.88 -7.41
CA LEU A 52 5.20 4.74 -6.66
C LEU A 52 5.80 4.69 -5.25
N ALA A 53 7.13 4.87 -5.13
CA ALA A 53 7.79 4.93 -3.83
C ALA A 53 7.28 6.09 -2.98
N TYR A 54 7.16 7.30 -3.54
CA TYR A 54 6.60 8.46 -2.84
C TYR A 54 5.19 8.20 -2.32
N TRP A 55 4.35 7.58 -3.15
CA TRP A 55 2.97 7.25 -2.80
C TRP A 55 2.89 6.24 -1.66
N ILE A 56 3.59 5.10 -1.78
CA ILE A 56 3.66 4.08 -0.73
C ILE A 56 4.22 4.69 0.57
N PHE A 57 5.28 5.49 0.46
CA PHE A 57 5.89 6.16 1.61
C PHE A 57 4.88 7.07 2.33
N THR A 58 4.10 7.84 1.58
CA THR A 58 3.08 8.75 2.12
C THR A 58 2.04 7.99 2.93
N TYR A 59 1.52 6.88 2.42
CA TYR A 59 0.56 6.05 3.15
C TYR A 59 1.20 5.34 4.34
N GLY A 60 2.46 4.93 4.22
CA GLY A 60 3.24 4.40 5.32
C GLY A 60 3.34 5.37 6.50
N ILE A 61 3.66 6.64 6.25
CA ILE A 61 3.69 7.71 7.27
C ILE A 61 2.31 7.90 7.90
N ILE A 62 1.25 7.97 7.10
CA ILE A 62 -0.12 8.15 7.60
C ILE A 62 -0.50 7.03 8.57
N ARG A 63 -0.27 5.77 8.18
CA ARG A 63 -0.62 4.59 8.98
C ARG A 63 0.24 4.46 10.25
N LEU A 64 1.47 4.95 10.20
CA LEU A 64 2.41 4.87 11.32
C LEU A 64 2.17 5.95 12.39
N TYR A 65 1.84 7.18 11.97
CA TYR A 65 1.85 8.35 12.85
C TYR A 65 0.48 9.01 13.06
N SER A 66 -0.53 8.74 12.24
CA SER A 66 -1.86 9.32 12.47
C SER A 66 -2.47 8.79 13.76
N SER A 67 -3.04 9.69 14.56
CA SER A 67 -3.93 9.34 15.68
C SER A 67 -5.39 9.20 15.24
N GLU A 68 -5.72 9.71 14.05
CA GLU A 68 -7.07 9.76 13.53
C GLU A 68 -7.39 8.50 12.73
N ASN A 69 -8.24 7.63 13.30
CA ASN A 69 -8.67 6.38 12.69
C ASN A 69 -9.33 6.60 11.31
N ILE A 70 -10.01 7.73 11.11
CA ILE A 70 -10.62 8.07 9.83
C ILE A 70 -9.57 8.31 8.75
N VAL A 71 -8.48 9.01 9.08
CA VAL A 71 -7.38 9.27 8.15
C VAL A 71 -6.66 7.97 7.78
N ILE A 72 -6.47 7.08 8.76
CA ILE A 72 -5.93 5.74 8.52
C ILE A 72 -6.86 4.96 7.59
N ALA A 73 -8.18 4.97 7.84
CA ALA A 73 -9.16 4.25 7.02
C ALA A 73 -9.13 4.70 5.55
N TYR A 74 -9.15 6.01 5.31
CA TYR A 74 -9.06 6.55 3.94
C TYR A 74 -7.73 6.23 3.26
N SER A 75 -6.62 6.10 3.99
CA SER A 75 -5.36 5.63 3.38
C SER A 75 -5.49 4.22 2.79
N TYR A 76 -6.29 3.35 3.39
CA TYR A 76 -6.57 2.02 2.86
C TYR A 76 -7.56 2.05 1.71
N TYR A 77 -8.65 2.81 1.84
CA TYR A 77 -9.65 2.91 0.77
C TYR A 77 -9.08 3.50 -0.52
N ILE A 78 -8.20 4.50 -0.42
CA ILE A 78 -7.56 5.07 -1.61
C ILE A 78 -6.60 4.04 -2.24
N GLU A 79 -5.83 3.30 -1.44
CA GLU A 79 -5.00 2.21 -1.97
C GLU A 79 -5.86 1.16 -2.70
N ALA A 80 -6.95 0.69 -2.08
CA ALA A 80 -7.87 -0.25 -2.71
C ALA A 80 -8.43 0.28 -4.04
N MET A 81 -8.85 1.55 -4.07
CA MET A 81 -9.41 2.18 -5.27
C MET A 81 -8.39 2.26 -6.42
N VAL A 82 -7.14 2.66 -6.12
CA VAL A 82 -6.07 2.74 -7.12
C VAL A 82 -5.72 1.35 -7.66
N ILE A 83 -5.55 0.37 -6.78
CA ILE A 83 -5.25 -1.00 -7.19
C ILE A 83 -6.41 -1.61 -7.98
N ALA A 84 -7.66 -1.32 -7.63
CA ALA A 84 -8.83 -1.74 -8.40
C ALA A 84 -8.85 -1.10 -9.80
N ASN A 85 -8.54 0.19 -9.93
CA ASN A 85 -8.43 0.84 -11.24
C ASN A 85 -7.33 0.19 -12.10
N GLU A 86 -6.13 0.00 -11.55
CA GLU A 86 -5.00 -0.57 -12.30
C GLU A 86 -5.25 -2.03 -12.69
N SER A 87 -5.86 -2.83 -11.82
CA SER A 87 -6.11 -4.26 -12.10
C SER A 87 -7.36 -4.52 -12.94
N LEU A 88 -8.50 -3.91 -12.62
CA LEU A 88 -9.80 -4.21 -13.25
C LEU A 88 -10.02 -3.43 -14.54
N ILE A 89 -9.60 -2.16 -14.57
CA ILE A 89 -9.86 -1.25 -15.69
C ILE A 89 -8.67 -1.20 -16.63
N LYS A 90 -7.46 -0.90 -16.10
CA LYS A 90 -6.24 -0.77 -16.90
C LYS A 90 -5.58 -2.10 -17.24
N LYS A 91 -5.84 -3.14 -16.45
CA LYS A 91 -5.29 -4.50 -16.61
C LYS A 91 -3.76 -4.51 -16.66
N THR A 92 -3.13 -3.65 -15.86
CA THR A 92 -1.67 -3.47 -15.76
C THR A 92 -1.05 -4.28 -14.61
N MET A 93 -1.88 -4.85 -13.74
CA MET A 93 -1.47 -5.62 -12.56
C MET A 93 -1.99 -7.07 -12.56
N HIS A 94 -1.28 -7.93 -11.84
CA HIS A 94 -1.66 -9.31 -11.56
C HIS A 94 -2.93 -9.39 -10.71
N MET A 95 -4.00 -9.92 -11.29
CA MET A 95 -5.34 -9.93 -10.71
C MET A 95 -5.41 -10.63 -9.34
N ASP A 96 -4.74 -11.76 -9.18
CA ASP A 96 -4.66 -12.54 -7.95
C ASP A 96 -4.08 -11.72 -6.79
N LYS A 97 -2.95 -11.04 -7.04
CA LYS A 97 -2.30 -10.16 -6.05
C LYS A 97 -3.14 -8.91 -5.77
N SER A 98 -3.73 -8.33 -6.81
CA SER A 98 -4.55 -7.12 -6.69
C SER A 98 -5.81 -7.37 -5.86
N VAL A 99 -6.53 -8.47 -6.09
CA VAL A 99 -7.74 -8.81 -5.31
C VAL A 99 -7.39 -8.98 -3.83
N PHE A 100 -6.29 -9.66 -3.51
CA PHE A 100 -5.83 -9.79 -2.12
C PHE A 100 -5.60 -8.43 -1.45
N VAL A 101 -4.90 -7.51 -2.13
CA VAL A 101 -4.62 -6.18 -1.60
C VAL A 101 -5.89 -5.35 -1.45
N ILE A 102 -6.78 -5.38 -2.45
CA ILE A 102 -8.08 -4.67 -2.43
C ILE A 102 -8.92 -5.13 -1.24
N CYS A 103 -9.12 -6.45 -1.08
CA CYS A 103 -9.91 -7.00 0.02
C CYS A 103 -9.30 -6.67 1.38
N THR A 104 -7.98 -6.79 1.52
CA THR A 104 -7.27 -6.49 2.76
C THR A 104 -7.40 -5.00 3.12
N CYS A 105 -7.24 -4.11 2.14
CA CYS A 105 -7.40 -2.67 2.35
C CYS A 105 -8.83 -2.30 2.73
N ILE A 106 -9.85 -2.83 2.05
CA ILE A 106 -11.26 -2.58 2.40
C ILE A 106 -11.54 -3.05 3.83
N LEU A 107 -11.09 -4.25 4.19
CA LEU A 107 -11.27 -4.80 5.54
C LEU A 107 -10.61 -3.93 6.61
N LEU A 108 -9.32 -3.58 6.43
CA LEU A 108 -8.58 -2.75 7.39
C LEU A 108 -9.14 -1.33 7.47
N GLY A 109 -9.58 -0.76 6.33
CA GLY A 109 -10.23 0.54 6.27
C GLY A 109 -11.53 0.55 7.08
N TYR A 110 -12.39 -0.45 6.87
CA TYR A 110 -13.66 -0.59 7.58
C TYR A 110 -13.47 -0.77 9.08
N ILE A 111 -12.56 -1.67 9.49
CA ILE A 111 -12.26 -1.89 10.90
C ILE A 111 -11.74 -0.59 11.54
N SER A 112 -10.85 0.15 10.86
CA SER A 112 -10.35 1.44 11.34
C SER A 112 -11.47 2.46 11.52
N GLU A 113 -12.35 2.60 10.54
CA GLU A 113 -13.46 3.56 10.55
C GLU A 113 -14.47 3.31 11.68
N VAL A 114 -14.79 2.05 11.95
CA VAL A 114 -15.77 1.65 12.98
C VAL A 114 -15.15 1.65 14.39
N SER A 115 -13.83 1.55 14.52
CA SER A 115 -13.12 1.46 15.81
C SER A 115 -12.95 2.79 16.55
N LYS A 116 -13.96 3.67 16.52
CA LYS A 116 -13.99 4.95 17.25
C LYS A 116 -13.70 4.79 18.73
#